data_AF-A0A4R6SPM9-F1
#
_entry.id   AF-A0A4R6SPM9-F1
#
_cell.length_a   1.000
_cell.length_b   1.000
_cell.length_c   1.000
_cell.angle_alpha   90.00
_cell.angle_beta   90.00
_cell.angle_gamma   90.00
#
_symmetry.space_group_name_H-M   'P 1'
#
loop_
_entity.id
_entity.type
_entity.pdbx_description
1 polymer ?
#
loop_
_entity_poly.entity_id
_entity_poly.type
_entity_poly.pdbx_seq_one_letter_code
_entity_poly.pdbx_strand_id
1 'polypeptide(L)'
;MGDFFEVDTGQLRSHAEHVNGVAGQADTALDAGHQITPGGFDIAYGLICQFFPPMLQPVEQRATDALQTTSDKLHNAVDNLDDTAQSYDTLDRNVTELIENILEELNRITIIDTPATPC
;
A
#
# COMPACT_ATOMS: atom_id res chain seq x y z
N MET A 1 19.07 28.05 -4.15
CA MET A 1 19.31 26.78 -3.45
C MET A 1 18.10 25.91 -3.73
N GLY A 2 18.28 24.83 -4.48
CA GLY A 2 17.19 23.88 -4.73
C GLY A 2 17.01 23.03 -3.48
N ASP A 3 15.77 22.88 -3.03
CA ASP A 3 15.44 21.91 -1.99
C ASP A 3 15.64 20.51 -2.59
N PHE A 4 16.50 19.71 -1.98
CA PHE A 4 16.64 18.30 -2.36
C PHE A 4 15.62 17.51 -1.57
N PHE A 5 14.80 16.72 -2.28
CA PHE A 5 13.81 15.84 -1.67
C PHE A 5 14.38 14.42 -1.66
N GLU A 6 14.53 13.85 -0.46
CA GLU A 6 14.93 12.47 -0.24
C GLU A 6 13.70 11.65 0.14
N VAL A 7 13.52 10.50 -0.51
CA VAL A 7 12.42 9.58 -0.23
C VAL A 7 12.93 8.38 0.56
N ASP A 8 12.42 8.24 1.77
CA ASP A 8 12.67 7.10 2.63
C ASP A 8 11.66 5.98 2.31
N THR A 9 12.12 4.95 1.59
CA THR A 9 11.28 3.81 1.21
C THR A 9 10.89 2.94 2.41
N GLY A 10 11.62 3.03 3.52
CA GLY A 10 11.25 2.40 4.79
C GLY A 10 10.04 3.10 5.43
N GLN A 11 10.00 4.43 5.42
CA GLN A 11 8.85 5.19 5.89
C GLN A 11 7.60 4.97 5.02
N LEU A 12 7.76 4.83 3.70
CA LEU A 12 6.64 4.50 2.81
C LEU A 12 6.03 3.14 3.16
N ARG A 13 6.85 2.12 3.38
CA ARG A 13 6.38 0.78 3.80
C ARG A 13 5.73 0.80 5.17
N SER A 14 6.33 1.50 6.13
CA SER A 14 5.70 1.66 7.45
C SER A 14 4.36 2.38 7.36
N HIS A 15 4.22 3.37 6.48
CA HIS A 15 2.92 3.99 6.24
C HIS A 15 1.92 3.01 5.61
N ALA A 16 2.35 2.21 4.63
CA ALA A 16 1.54 1.17 4.02
C ALA A 16 1.02 0.16 5.07
N GLU A 17 1.87 -0.28 6.00
CA GLU A 17 1.48 -1.15 7.12
C GLU A 17 0.41 -0.51 8.02
N HIS A 18 0.54 0.78 8.35
CA HIS A 18 -0.47 1.49 9.13
C HIS A 18 -1.80 1.59 8.39
N VAL A 19 -1.77 1.92 7.09
CA VAL A 19 -2.98 2.00 6.25
C VAL A 19 -3.64 0.62 6.13
N ASN A 20 -2.85 -0.44 5.97
CA ASN A 20 -3.34 -1.82 5.96
C ASN A 20 -4.02 -2.19 7.28
N GLY A 21 -3.49 -1.72 8.42
CA GLY A 21 -4.14 -1.88 9.72
C GLY A 21 -5.52 -1.21 9.79
N VAL A 22 -5.72 -0.07 9.12
CA VAL A 22 -7.03 0.59 9.01
C VAL A 22 -7.95 -0.15 8.02
N ALA A 23 -7.40 -0.65 6.92
CA ALA A 23 -8.14 -1.49 5.97
C ALA A 23 -8.74 -2.72 6.67
N GLY A 24 -7.95 -3.42 7.48
CA GLY A 24 -8.42 -4.56 8.27
C GLY A 24 -9.52 -4.22 9.28
N GLN A 25 -9.55 -2.99 9.82
CA GLN A 25 -10.68 -2.53 10.65
C GLN A 25 -11.96 -2.31 9.83
N ALA A 26 -11.83 -1.78 8.61
CA ALA A 26 -12.95 -1.64 7.69
C ALA A 26 -13.50 -3.02 7.27
N ASP A 27 -12.62 -3.98 7.00
CA ASP A 27 -12.98 -5.38 6.71
C ASP A 27 -13.74 -6.01 7.88
N THR A 28 -13.24 -5.82 9.11
CA THR A 28 -13.91 -6.32 10.32
C THR A 28 -15.31 -5.71 10.47
N ALA A 29 -15.48 -4.42 10.19
CA ALA A 29 -16.78 -3.75 10.24
C ALA A 29 -17.73 -4.25 9.15
N LEU A 30 -17.22 -4.52 7.94
CA LEU A 30 -17.98 -5.09 6.84
C LEU A 30 -18.45 -6.50 7.17
N ASP A 31 -17.57 -7.35 7.70
CA ASP A 31 -17.89 -8.71 8.15
C ASP A 31 -18.98 -8.71 9.23
N ALA A 32 -18.91 -7.75 10.17
CA ALA A 32 -19.97 -7.56 11.16
C ALA A 32 -21.30 -7.14 10.52
N GLY A 33 -21.27 -6.26 9.50
CA GLY A 33 -22.46 -5.88 8.74
C GLY A 33 -23.10 -7.07 8.00
N HIS A 34 -22.29 -7.93 7.39
CA HIS A 34 -22.74 -9.15 6.71
C HIS A 34 -23.35 -10.18 7.67
N GLN A 35 -22.96 -10.21 8.95
CA GLN A 35 -23.62 -11.10 9.92
C GLN A 35 -25.10 -10.75 10.15
N ILE A 36 -25.50 -9.51 9.87
CA ILE A 36 -26.86 -9.02 10.09
C ILE A 36 -27.72 -9.18 8.80
N THR A 37 -27.10 -9.28 7.62
CA THR A 37 -27.77 -9.25 6.30
C THR A 37 -27.29 -10.35 5.34
N PRO A 38 -28.17 -11.04 4.57
CA PRO A 38 -29.63 -11.19 4.70
C PRO A 38 -29.98 -12.51 5.42
N GLY A 39 -30.68 -12.41 6.55
CA GLY A 39 -31.10 -13.55 7.39
C GLY A 39 -30.84 -13.33 8.88
N GLY A 40 -29.93 -12.41 9.21
CA GLY A 40 -29.68 -11.94 10.58
C GLY A 40 -30.78 -11.03 11.10
N PHE A 41 -31.49 -10.28 10.26
CA PHE A 41 -32.58 -9.39 10.67
C PHE A 41 -33.70 -10.06 11.48
N ASP A 42 -34.10 -11.28 11.11
CA ASP A 42 -35.18 -12.01 11.79
C ASP A 42 -34.78 -12.44 13.21
N ILE A 43 -33.49 -12.67 13.44
CA ILE A 43 -32.93 -13.05 14.75
C ILE A 43 -32.35 -11.86 15.52
N ALA A 44 -31.96 -10.78 14.85
CA ALA A 44 -31.37 -9.58 15.45
C ALA A 44 -32.42 -8.69 16.13
N TYR A 45 -33.61 -8.56 15.54
CA TYR A 45 -34.64 -7.63 16.04
C TYR A 45 -35.65 -8.28 17.00
N GLY A 46 -35.65 -9.60 17.16
CA GLY A 46 -36.60 -10.29 18.03
C GLY A 46 -38.07 -10.13 17.59
N LEU A 47 -38.97 -10.91 18.21
CA LEU A 47 -40.35 -11.07 17.74
C LEU A 47 -41.17 -9.77 17.71
N ILE A 48 -40.87 -8.81 18.59
CA ILE A 48 -41.65 -7.57 18.74
C ILE A 48 -41.29 -6.53 17.67
N CYS A 49 -40.04 -6.53 17.19
CA CYS A 49 -39.53 -5.51 16.27
C CYS A 49 -39.35 -5.99 14.83
N GLN A 50 -39.98 -7.12 14.45
CA GLN A 50 -39.83 -7.74 13.13
C GLN A 50 -40.37 -6.89 11.95
N PHE A 51 -41.07 -5.79 12.22
CA PHE A 51 -41.54 -4.85 11.20
C PHE A 51 -40.48 -3.81 10.78
N PHE A 52 -39.41 -3.63 11.55
CA PHE A 52 -38.36 -2.65 11.28
C PHE A 52 -37.36 -3.03 10.17
N PRO A 53 -36.94 -4.30 10.00
CA PRO A 53 -35.95 -4.69 9.00
C PRO A 53 -36.20 -4.17 7.58
N PRO A 54 -37.43 -4.23 7.01
CA PRO A 54 -37.66 -3.71 5.66
C PRO A 54 -37.41 -2.21 5.52
N MET A 55 -37.54 -1.43 6.61
CA MET A 55 -37.24 0.01 6.61
C MET A 55 -35.74 0.30 6.74
N LEU A 56 -34.97 -0.60 7.36
CA LEU A 56 -33.55 -0.42 7.66
C LEU A 56 -32.63 -1.01 6.59
N GLN A 57 -33.05 -2.08 5.91
CA GLN A 57 -32.32 -2.70 4.79
C GLN A 57 -31.67 -1.71 3.81
N PRO A 58 -32.34 -0.68 3.28
CA PRO A 58 -31.70 0.24 2.34
C PRO A 58 -30.61 1.11 2.97
N VAL A 59 -30.71 1.42 4.27
CA VAL A 59 -29.67 2.16 5.00
C VAL A 59 -28.49 1.24 5.32
N GLU A 60 -28.76 0.03 5.78
CA GLU A 60 -27.73 -0.97 6.07
C GLU A 60 -26.95 -1.36 4.81
N GLN A 61 -27.62 -1.57 3.68
CA GLN A 61 -26.98 -1.83 2.39
C GLN A 61 -26.02 -0.70 1.99
N ARG A 62 -26.45 0.57 2.14
CA ARG A 62 -25.56 1.71 1.86
C ARG A 62 -24.37 1.77 2.80
N ALA A 63 -24.54 1.37 4.05
CA ALA A 63 -23.46 1.33 5.02
C ALA A 63 -22.45 0.24 4.65
N THR A 64 -22.89 -0.97 4.30
CA THR A 64 -22.01 -2.05 3.85
C THR A 64 -21.30 -1.69 2.54
N ASP A 65 -22.00 -1.07 1.58
CA ASP A 65 -21.40 -0.63 0.32
C ASP A 65 -20.32 0.44 0.55
N ALA A 66 -20.56 1.37 1.48
CA ALA A 66 -19.60 2.39 1.85
C ALA A 66 -18.37 1.80 2.57
N LEU A 67 -18.57 0.80 3.44
CA LEU A 67 -17.48 0.08 4.09
C LEU A 67 -16.65 -0.71 3.09
N GLN A 68 -17.28 -1.43 2.16
CA GLN A 68 -16.59 -2.12 1.07
C GLN A 68 -15.76 -1.15 0.23
N THR A 69 -16.37 -0.05 -0.21
CA THR A 69 -15.67 0.98 -1.01
C THR A 69 -14.48 1.57 -0.25
N THR A 70 -14.64 1.78 1.06
CA THR A 70 -13.56 2.28 1.93
C THR A 70 -12.43 1.26 2.02
N SER A 71 -12.75 -0.01 2.29
CA SER A 71 -11.76 -1.09 2.37
C SER A 71 -10.99 -1.21 1.06
N ASP A 72 -11.68 -1.30 -0.08
CA ASP A 72 -11.07 -1.40 -1.40
C ASP A 72 -10.10 -0.24 -1.66
N LYS A 73 -10.50 0.98 -1.30
CA LYS A 73 -9.63 2.17 -1.48
C LYS A 73 -8.41 2.16 -0.58
N LEU A 74 -8.55 1.66 0.65
CA LEU A 74 -7.42 1.57 1.57
C LEU A 74 -6.42 0.50 1.11
N HIS A 75 -6.90 -0.67 0.68
CA HIS A 75 -6.05 -1.71 0.09
C HIS A 75 -5.33 -1.22 -1.17
N ASN A 76 -6.04 -0.55 -2.07
CA ASN A 76 -5.41 0.09 -3.23
C ASN A 76 -4.35 1.14 -2.81
N ALA A 77 -4.57 1.88 -1.73
CA ALA A 77 -3.58 2.84 -1.24
C ALA A 77 -2.32 2.15 -0.69
N VAL A 78 -2.48 1.00 -0.01
CA VAL A 78 -1.36 0.15 0.44
C VAL A 78 -0.53 -0.30 -0.77
N ASP A 79 -1.19 -0.87 -1.78
CA ASP A 79 -0.51 -1.36 -3.00
C ASP A 79 0.26 -0.23 -3.68
N ASN A 80 -0.35 0.96 -3.83
CA ASN A 80 0.31 2.11 -4.44
C ASN A 80 1.54 2.59 -3.64
N LEU A 81 1.50 2.51 -2.30
CA LEU A 81 2.63 2.89 -1.45
C LEU A 81 3.79 1.89 -1.60
N ASP A 82 3.49 0.60 -1.63
CA ASP A 82 4.48 -0.46 -1.83
C ASP A 82 5.11 -0.40 -3.23
N ASP A 83 4.30 -0.20 -4.27
CA ASP A 83 4.76 -0.01 -5.65
C ASP A 83 5.67 1.23 -5.77
N THR A 84 5.32 2.31 -5.07
CA THR A 84 6.13 3.53 -5.04
C THR A 84 7.47 3.25 -4.35
N ALA A 85 7.47 2.60 -3.18
CA ALA A 85 8.69 2.24 -2.46
C ALA A 85 9.59 1.32 -3.32
N GLN A 86 9.01 0.34 -4.00
CA GLN A 86 9.73 -0.56 -4.89
C GLN A 86 10.33 0.17 -6.10
N SER A 87 9.62 1.16 -6.65
CA SER A 87 10.10 1.99 -7.76
C SER A 87 11.34 2.79 -7.36
N TYR A 88 11.33 3.40 -6.17
CA TYR A 88 12.50 4.11 -5.63
C TYR A 88 13.70 3.18 -5.40
N ASP A 89 13.50 2.03 -4.75
CA ASP A 89 14.58 1.07 -4.53
C ASP A 89 15.17 0.53 -5.83
N THR A 90 14.33 0.34 -6.85
CA THR A 90 14.77 -0.14 -8.16
C THR A 90 15.56 0.93 -8.90
N LEU A 91 15.11 2.19 -8.83
CA LEU A 91 15.85 3.32 -9.37
C LEU A 91 17.23 3.45 -8.71
N ASP A 92 17.28 3.39 -7.37
CA ASP A 92 18.52 3.51 -6.61
C ASP A 92 19.52 2.38 -6.93
N ARG A 93 19.03 1.14 -7.01
CA ARG A 93 19.83 -0.02 -7.46
C ARG A 93 20.37 0.17 -8.88
N ASN A 94 19.52 0.57 -9.82
CA ASN A 94 19.93 0.77 -11.22
C ASN A 94 20.99 1.88 -11.36
N VAL A 95 20.84 2.97 -10.59
CA VAL A 95 21.83 4.06 -10.58
C VAL A 95 23.15 3.59 -9.99
N THR A 96 23.11 2.83 -8.89
CA THR A 96 24.31 2.25 -8.26
C THR A 96 25.03 1.32 -9.24
N GLU A 97 24.32 0.39 -9.86
CA GLU A 97 24.88 -0.53 -10.87
C GLU A 97 25.48 0.22 -12.05
N LEU A 98 24.82 1.29 -12.53
CA LEU A 98 25.36 2.12 -13.62
C LEU A 98 26.69 2.77 -13.22
N ILE A 99 26.77 3.33 -12.01
CA ILE A 99 27.99 3.98 -11.51
C ILE A 99 29.12 2.95 -11.36
N GLU A 100 28.84 1.77 -10.80
CA GLU A 100 29.81 0.68 -10.67
C GLU A 100 30.34 0.24 -12.04
N ASN A 101 29.46 0.03 -13.01
CA ASN A 101 29.84 -0.32 -14.38
C ASN A 101 30.75 0.75 -15.02
N ILE A 102 30.42 2.03 -14.85
CA ILE A 102 31.25 3.14 -15.35
C ILE A 102 32.63 3.12 -14.68
N LEU A 103 32.70 2.91 -13.37
CA LEU A 103 33.97 2.83 -12.64
C LEU A 103 34.83 1.66 -13.11
N GLU A 104 34.23 0.50 -13.38
CA GLU A 104 34.93 -0.64 -13.96
C GLU A 104 35.48 -0.36 -15.37
N GLU A 105 34.70 0.31 -16.21
CA GLU A 105 35.14 0.72 -17.55
C GLU A 105 36.29 1.72 -17.50
N LEU A 106 36.21 2.71 -16.62
CA LEU A 106 37.28 3.68 -16.41
C LEU A 106 38.55 3.00 -15.89
N ASN A 107 38.43 2.09 -14.94
CA ASN A 107 39.57 1.33 -14.41
C ASN A 107 40.26 0.49 -15.51
N ARG A 108 39.46 -0.15 -16.39
CA ARG A 108 40.01 -0.87 -17.56
C ARG A 108 40.83 0.03 -18.48
N ILE A 109 40.39 1.28 -18.71
CA ILE A 109 41.11 2.24 -19.54
C ILE A 109 42.41 2.69 -18.85
N THR A 110 42.37 2.99 -17.55
CA THR A 110 43.55 3.50 -16.82
C THR A 110 44.67 2.48 -16.65
N ILE A 111 44.35 1.18 -16.59
CA ILE A 111 45.36 0.10 -16.54
C ILE A 111 46.15 0.01 -17.86
N ILE A 112 45.56 0.40 -18.99
CA ILE A 112 46.23 0.40 -20.31
C ILE A 112 47.12 1.64 -20.46
N ASP A 113 46.77 2.75 -19.79
CA ASP A 113 47.47 4.04 -19.87
C ASP A 113 48.40 4.31 -18.65
N THR A 114 48.64 3.33 -17.78
CA THR A 114 49.65 3.49 -16.73
C THR A 114 51.03 3.34 -17.40
N PRO A 115 51.83 4.40 -17.61
CA PRO A 115 53.19 4.21 -18.06
C PRO A 115 53.90 3.45 -16.93
N ALA A 116 54.43 2.26 -17.25
CA ALA A 116 55.45 1.62 -16.43
C ALA A 116 56.50 2.68 -16.11
N THR A 117 56.50 3.18 -14.88
CA THR A 117 57.43 4.21 -14.46
C THR A 117 58.78 3.52 -14.29
N PRO A 118 59.82 3.87 -15.06
CA PRO A 118 61.14 3.30 -14.87
C PRO A 118 61.82 4.07 -13.73
N CYS A 119 61.95 3.42 -12.58
CA CYS A 119 62.96 3.72 -11.57
C CYS A 119 63.46 2.39 -11.00
#